data_AF-A0A1J4RK09-F1
#
_entry.id   AF-A0A1J4RK09-F1
#
_cell.length_a   1.000
_cell.length_b   1.000
_cell.length_c   1.000
_cell.angle_alpha   90.00
_cell.angle_beta   90.00
_cell.angle_gamma   90.00
#
_symmetry.space_group_name_H-M   'P 1'
#
loop_
_entity.id
_entity.type
_entity.pdbx_description
1 polymer ?
#
loop_
_entity_poly.entity_id
_entity_poly.type
_entity_poly.pdbx_seq_one_letter_code
_entity_poly.pdbx_strand_id
1 'polypeptide(L)'
;MKKNPDNQPSKPVEQEQANPFLTMGGMLTSSLGKLPTGLVAIFLGAVLLSIFAGVGMKYAEKAQKNQPVSIIRLTPSSDAQTSSALLQGVWVNSSEEYAMGLSIVGNKYEWIVSLSGHSGARFFSRGVFQVAGDVLVLETRDDMGYPFDKDKRWIDYLPVSMKNLNIRYDVAKRKMVWTIPQSEFDRVDGPVSKVVRSSVEKPIIWTRQ
;
A
#
# COMPACT_ATOMS: atom_id res chain seq x y z
N MET A 1 29.09 -0.37 92.49
CA MET A 1 28.05 -0.91 93.39
C MET A 1 26.75 -0.17 93.10
N LYS A 2 25.68 -0.91 92.79
CA LYS A 2 24.25 -0.68 93.14
C LYS A 2 23.66 0.72 92.85
N LYS A 3 22.43 0.91 92.37
CA LYS A 3 21.29 0.13 91.82
C LYS A 3 20.22 1.22 91.61
N ASN A 4 19.41 1.10 90.56
CA ASN A 4 18.08 1.74 90.39
C ASN A 4 17.24 1.69 91.69
N PRO A 5 16.24 2.57 91.95
CA PRO A 5 14.98 2.55 91.16
C PRO A 5 14.08 3.83 91.09
N ASP A 6 13.23 3.82 90.06
CA ASP A 6 11.77 4.06 89.97
C ASP A 6 11.08 5.35 90.48
N ASN A 7 10.41 6.03 89.52
CA ASN A 7 8.95 6.31 89.45
C ASN A 7 8.73 7.65 88.71
N GLN A 8 7.84 7.84 87.73
CA GLN A 8 6.92 7.05 86.92
C GLN A 8 6.49 8.00 85.75
N PRO A 9 5.96 7.50 84.63
CA PRO A 9 5.74 8.27 83.41
C PRO A 9 4.30 8.79 83.29
N SER A 10 4.12 10.02 82.80
CA SER A 10 2.85 10.49 82.23
C SER A 10 2.94 10.52 80.70
N LYS A 11 2.48 9.42 80.10
CA LYS A 11 1.90 9.22 78.75
C LYS A 11 2.29 10.22 77.64
N PRO A 12 2.93 9.78 76.55
CA PRO A 12 2.76 10.42 75.25
C PRO A 12 1.40 10.02 74.67
N VAL A 13 0.61 11.02 74.26
CA VAL A 13 -0.53 10.81 73.36
C VAL A 13 0.04 10.45 72.00
N GLU A 14 -0.08 9.17 71.68
CA GLU A 14 0.19 8.59 70.37
C GLU A 14 -0.86 9.12 69.38
N GLN A 15 -0.56 10.23 68.71
CA GLN A 15 -1.21 10.57 67.44
C GLN A 15 -0.52 9.78 66.34
N GLU A 16 -0.85 8.49 66.27
CA GLU A 16 -0.60 7.68 65.08
C GLU A 16 -1.46 8.28 63.95
N GLN A 17 -0.81 9.08 63.10
CA GLN A 17 -1.38 9.50 61.82
C GLN A 17 -1.73 8.23 61.03
N ALA A 18 -3.01 7.87 61.05
CA ALA A 18 -3.58 6.88 60.16
C ALA A 18 -3.34 7.35 58.72
N ASN A 19 -2.30 6.81 58.09
CA ASN A 19 -1.97 7.09 56.69
C ASN A 19 -3.17 6.68 55.82
N PRO A 20 -3.88 7.63 55.17
CA PRO A 20 -5.06 7.34 54.36
C PRO A 20 -4.74 6.45 53.13
N PHE A 21 -3.45 6.30 52.80
CA PHE A 21 -2.95 5.44 51.73
C PHE A 21 -3.01 3.93 52.05
N LEU A 22 -2.87 3.53 53.32
CA LEU A 22 -3.01 2.11 53.71
C LEU A 22 -4.47 1.67 53.66
N THR A 23 -5.39 2.57 53.96
CA THR A 23 -6.84 2.32 53.91
C THR A 23 -7.38 2.27 52.47
N MET A 24 -6.80 3.06 51.55
CA MET A 24 -7.14 3.00 50.11
C MET A 24 -6.61 1.71 49.44
N GLY A 25 -5.42 1.24 49.82
CA GLY A 25 -4.88 -0.04 49.36
C GLY A 25 -5.77 -1.22 49.75
N GLY A 26 -6.27 -1.24 51.00
CA GLY A 26 -7.19 -2.26 51.50
C GLY A 26 -8.58 -2.26 50.85
N MET A 27 -9.09 -1.08 50.44
CA MET A 27 -10.38 -0.96 49.75
C MET A 27 -10.34 -1.46 48.30
N LEU A 28 -9.22 -1.31 47.58
CA LEU A 28 -9.07 -1.86 46.23
C LEU A 28 -8.83 -3.37 46.23
N THR A 29 -8.03 -3.89 47.18
CA THR A 29 -7.77 -5.33 47.28
C THR A 29 -8.97 -6.13 47.81
N SER A 30 -9.90 -5.51 48.55
CA SER A 30 -11.11 -6.19 49.04
C SER A 30 -12.25 -6.26 48.01
N SER A 31 -12.20 -5.46 46.93
CA SER A 31 -13.20 -5.48 45.85
C SER A 31 -12.81 -6.41 44.68
N LEU A 32 -11.51 -6.60 44.43
CA LEU A 32 -11.01 -7.54 43.41
C LEU A 32 -11.05 -9.02 43.83
N GLY A 33 -11.16 -9.30 45.14
CA GLY A 33 -11.15 -10.68 45.68
C GLY A 33 -12.48 -11.44 45.60
N LYS A 34 -13.57 -10.82 45.13
CA LYS A 34 -14.91 -11.44 45.05
C LYS A 34 -15.65 -11.18 43.74
N LEU A 35 -14.92 -11.00 42.64
CA LEU A 35 -15.56 -11.13 41.33
C LEU A 35 -15.77 -12.63 41.06
N PRO A 36 -17.01 -13.09 40.79
CA PRO A 36 -17.24 -14.48 40.42
C PRO A 36 -16.32 -14.83 39.25
N THR A 37 -15.59 -15.94 39.34
CA THR A 37 -14.61 -16.35 38.30
C THR A 37 -15.21 -16.34 36.89
N GLY A 38 -16.52 -16.62 36.78
CA GLY A 38 -17.27 -16.52 35.53
C GLY A 38 -17.32 -15.10 34.94
N LEU A 39 -17.42 -14.07 35.78
CA LEU A 39 -17.50 -12.67 35.36
C LEU A 39 -16.14 -12.17 34.83
N VAL A 40 -15.04 -12.62 35.44
CA VAL A 40 -13.68 -12.38 34.96
C VAL A 40 -13.44 -13.10 33.62
N ALA A 41 -13.91 -14.34 33.49
CA ALA A 41 -13.81 -15.09 32.24
C ALA A 41 -14.62 -14.45 31.09
N ILE A 42 -15.84 -13.97 31.36
CA ILE A 42 -16.66 -13.23 30.38
C ILE A 42 -15.96 -11.93 29.97
N PHE A 43 -15.40 -11.20 30.93
CA PHE A 43 -14.69 -9.95 30.64
C PHE A 43 -13.45 -10.20 29.76
N LEU A 44 -12.63 -11.20 30.09
CA LEU A 44 -11.47 -11.58 29.28
C LEU A 44 -11.88 -12.07 27.89
N GLY A 45 -12.96 -12.85 27.80
CA GLY A 45 -13.54 -13.28 26.52
C GLY A 45 -14.01 -12.11 25.66
N ALA A 46 -14.66 -11.11 26.26
CA ALA A 46 -15.10 -9.90 25.57
C ALA A 46 -13.93 -9.02 25.11
N VAL A 47 -12.87 -8.91 25.92
CA VAL A 47 -11.64 -8.20 25.54
C VAL A 47 -10.95 -8.91 24.37
N LEU A 48 -10.84 -10.24 24.41
CA LEU A 48 -10.28 -10.99 23.28
C LEU A 48 -11.12 -10.82 22.02
N LEU A 49 -12.45 -10.96 22.10
CA LEU A 49 -13.36 -10.77 20.96
C LEU A 49 -13.27 -9.37 20.37
N SER A 50 -13.16 -8.32 21.19
CA SER A 50 -13.00 -6.94 20.71
C SER A 50 -11.65 -6.70 20.04
N ILE A 51 -10.57 -7.33 20.51
CA ILE A 51 -9.27 -7.32 19.83
C ILE A 51 -9.38 -8.02 18.46
N PHE A 52 -9.97 -9.22 18.41
CA PHE A 52 -10.16 -9.94 17.14
C PHE A 52 -11.05 -9.16 16.16
N ALA A 53 -12.12 -8.55 16.63
CA ALA A 53 -12.99 -7.70 15.81
C ALA A 53 -12.24 -6.46 15.30
N GLY A 54 -11.47 -5.79 16.15
CA GLY A 54 -10.67 -4.62 15.78
C GLY A 54 -9.57 -4.96 14.77
N VAL A 55 -8.89 -6.10 14.92
CA VAL A 55 -7.92 -6.60 13.96
C VAL A 55 -8.61 -6.98 12.65
N GLY A 56 -9.73 -7.70 12.70
CA GLY A 56 -10.53 -8.06 11.53
C GLY A 56 -11.00 -6.84 10.74
N MET A 57 -11.48 -5.80 11.42
CA MET A 57 -11.86 -4.53 10.79
C MET A 57 -10.67 -3.82 10.14
N LYS A 58 -9.49 -3.76 10.79
CA LYS A 58 -8.29 -3.19 10.16
C LYS A 58 -7.82 -3.99 8.93
N TYR A 59 -7.96 -5.31 8.95
CA TYR A 59 -7.65 -6.16 7.80
C TYR A 59 -8.67 -5.98 6.68
N ALA A 60 -9.97 -5.90 6.99
CA ALA A 60 -11.04 -5.65 6.03
C ALA A 60 -10.93 -4.26 5.40
N GLU A 61 -10.65 -3.22 6.20
CA GLU A 61 -10.42 -1.86 5.74
C GLU A 61 -9.20 -1.80 4.81
N LYS A 62 -8.10 -2.48 5.18
CA LYS A 62 -6.92 -2.59 4.31
C LYS A 62 -7.21 -3.37 3.02
N ALA A 63 -8.02 -4.42 3.07
CA ALA A 63 -8.42 -5.20 1.90
C ALA A 63 -9.32 -4.39 0.95
N GLN A 64 -10.24 -3.58 1.50
CA GLN A 64 -11.18 -2.77 0.72
C GLN A 64 -10.50 -1.53 0.13
N LYS A 65 -9.53 -0.93 0.83
CA LYS A 65 -8.72 0.19 0.34
C LYS A 65 -7.74 -0.21 -0.78
N ASN A 66 -7.46 -1.51 -0.91
CA ASN A 66 -6.54 -2.08 -1.90
C ASN A 66 -7.22 -2.55 -3.20
N GLN A 67 -8.53 -2.31 -3.38
CA GLN A 67 -9.16 -2.46 -4.69
C GLN A 67 -9.32 -1.08 -5.32
N PRO A 68 -8.33 -0.58 -6.08
CA PRO A 68 -8.58 0.56 -6.94
C PRO A 68 -9.70 0.18 -7.90
N VAL A 69 -10.80 0.90 -7.84
CA VAL A 69 -11.87 0.76 -8.82
C VAL A 69 -11.30 1.22 -10.16
N SER A 70 -11.32 0.34 -11.15
CA SER A 70 -10.96 0.66 -12.53
C SER A 70 -11.95 1.61 -13.15
N ILE A 71 -11.69 2.90 -13.00
CA ILE A 71 -12.49 3.93 -13.64
C ILE A 71 -12.04 4.02 -15.10
N ILE A 72 -12.81 3.38 -15.99
CA ILE A 72 -12.77 3.61 -17.43
C ILE A 72 -13.32 5.02 -17.66
N ARG A 73 -12.47 5.92 -18.15
CA ARG A 73 -12.80 7.35 -18.40
C ARG A 73 -12.95 7.66 -19.88
N LEU A 74 -12.39 6.81 -20.74
CA LEU A 74 -12.54 6.92 -22.18
C LEU A 74 -13.70 6.04 -22.60
N THR A 75 -14.65 6.62 -23.34
CA THR A 75 -15.72 5.84 -23.96
C THR A 75 -15.11 4.93 -25.02
N PRO A 76 -15.30 3.59 -24.92
CA PRO A 76 -14.87 2.66 -25.95
C PRO A 76 -15.51 3.00 -27.29
N SER A 77 -14.75 2.84 -28.37
CA SER A 77 -15.26 3.04 -29.74
C SER A 77 -16.14 1.88 -30.21
N SER A 78 -16.06 0.74 -29.52
CA SER A 78 -16.86 -0.45 -29.76
C SER A 78 -17.07 -1.21 -28.46
N ASP A 79 -18.25 -1.81 -28.29
CA ASP A 79 -18.56 -2.71 -27.18
C ASP A 79 -17.99 -4.13 -27.39
N ALA A 80 -17.36 -4.39 -28.55
CA ALA A 80 -16.74 -5.68 -28.83
C ALA A 80 -15.59 -5.94 -27.85
N GLN A 81 -15.64 -7.06 -27.14
CA GLN A 81 -14.55 -7.50 -26.29
C GLN A 81 -13.36 -7.95 -27.14
N THR A 82 -12.36 -7.10 -27.26
CA THR A 82 -11.05 -7.46 -27.82
C THR A 82 -10.36 -8.44 -26.88
N SER A 83 -9.86 -9.57 -27.42
CA SER A 83 -9.17 -10.57 -26.61
C SER A 83 -7.85 -10.03 -26.06
N SER A 84 -7.74 -9.98 -24.72
CA SER A 84 -6.51 -9.61 -24.00
C SER A 84 -5.35 -10.58 -24.25
N ALA A 85 -5.61 -11.74 -24.87
CA ALA A 85 -4.58 -12.67 -25.31
C ALA A 85 -3.64 -12.05 -26.36
N LEU A 86 -4.14 -11.11 -27.18
CA LEU A 86 -3.32 -10.41 -28.18
C LEU A 86 -2.26 -9.50 -27.56
N LEU A 87 -2.52 -8.99 -26.35
CA LEU A 87 -1.64 -8.08 -25.63
C LEU A 87 -0.49 -8.78 -24.90
N GLN A 88 -0.56 -10.11 -24.72
CA GLN A 88 0.40 -10.86 -23.92
C GLN A 88 1.84 -10.75 -24.47
N GLY A 89 2.84 -10.90 -23.61
CA GLY A 89 4.26 -10.93 -23.99
C GLY A 89 4.98 -9.61 -23.77
N VAL A 90 6.18 -9.50 -24.37
CA VAL A 90 7.09 -8.37 -24.17
C VAL A 90 7.04 -7.45 -25.38
N TRP A 91 6.80 -6.18 -25.11
CA TRP A 91 6.70 -5.10 -26.06
C TRP A 91 7.80 -4.08 -25.78
N VAL A 92 8.42 -3.55 -26.83
CA VAL A 92 9.48 -2.56 -26.71
C VAL A 92 9.23 -1.36 -27.61
N ASN A 93 9.65 -0.20 -27.14
CA ASN A 93 9.71 1.01 -27.92
C ASN A 93 11.01 1.74 -27.54
N SER A 94 11.71 2.28 -28.53
CA SER A 94 12.94 3.04 -28.30
C SER A 94 13.00 4.25 -29.22
N SER A 95 13.54 5.34 -28.69
CA SER A 95 13.90 6.56 -29.40
C SER A 95 15.29 7.01 -28.94
N GLU A 96 15.77 8.16 -29.43
CA GLU A 96 17.01 8.76 -28.95
C GLU A 96 16.89 9.25 -27.49
N GLU A 97 15.68 9.59 -27.04
CA GLU A 97 15.43 10.15 -25.72
C GLU A 97 15.13 9.09 -24.65
N TYR A 98 14.69 7.90 -25.06
CA TYR A 98 14.28 6.87 -24.12
C TYR A 98 14.25 5.47 -24.74
N ALA A 99 14.30 4.47 -23.88
CA ALA A 99 13.99 3.08 -24.21
C ALA A 99 12.98 2.53 -23.19
N MET A 100 11.93 1.89 -23.68
CA MET A 100 10.84 1.35 -22.87
C MET A 100 10.61 -0.12 -23.16
N GLY A 101 10.32 -0.86 -22.09
CA GLY A 101 9.80 -2.22 -22.14
C GLY A 101 8.44 -2.28 -21.43
N LEU A 102 7.52 -3.03 -22.02
CA LEU A 102 6.23 -3.35 -21.42
C LEU A 102 6.04 -4.86 -21.49
N SER A 103 5.95 -5.50 -20.32
CA SER A 103 5.65 -6.92 -20.19
C SER A 103 4.21 -7.09 -19.75
N ILE A 104 3.43 -7.91 -20.48
CA ILE A 104 2.05 -8.24 -20.14
C ILE A 104 1.94 -9.75 -19.97
N VAL A 105 1.55 -10.20 -18.77
CA VAL A 105 1.38 -11.63 -18.45
C VAL A 105 0.12 -11.84 -17.62
N GLY A 106 -0.83 -12.61 -18.17
CA GLY A 106 -2.16 -12.75 -17.60
C GLY A 106 -2.89 -11.41 -17.59
N ASN A 107 -3.28 -10.94 -16.40
CA ASN A 107 -3.88 -9.62 -16.18
C ASN A 107 -2.89 -8.60 -15.61
N LYS A 108 -1.60 -8.92 -15.55
CA LYS A 108 -0.56 -8.08 -14.97
C LYS A 108 0.24 -7.37 -16.05
N TYR A 109 0.71 -6.17 -15.73
CA TYR A 109 1.70 -5.47 -16.55
C TYR A 109 2.91 -5.03 -15.72
N GLU A 110 4.03 -4.90 -16.39
CA GLU A 110 5.21 -4.18 -15.95
C GLU A 110 5.65 -3.25 -17.08
N TRP A 111 5.74 -1.95 -16.79
CA TRP A 111 6.25 -0.94 -17.69
C TRP A 111 7.56 -0.40 -17.11
N ILE A 112 8.65 -0.49 -17.87
CA ILE A 112 9.97 0.03 -17.50
C ILE A 112 10.39 1.06 -18.54
N VAL A 113 10.85 2.21 -18.08
CA VAL A 113 11.33 3.33 -18.90
C VAL A 113 12.76 3.66 -18.50
N SER A 114 13.65 3.67 -19.47
CA SER A 114 15.01 4.18 -19.36
C SER A 114 15.07 5.51 -20.12
N LEU A 115 15.45 6.60 -19.44
CA LEU A 115 15.56 7.91 -20.06
C LEU A 115 17.02 8.19 -20.45
N SER A 116 17.24 8.90 -21.55
CA SER A 116 18.56 9.40 -21.92
C SER A 116 19.10 10.32 -20.80
N GLY A 117 20.41 10.25 -20.56
CA GLY A 117 21.06 10.97 -19.47
C GLY A 117 20.90 10.35 -18.07
N HIS A 118 20.17 9.24 -17.91
CA HIS A 118 19.96 8.56 -16.62
C HIS A 118 20.44 7.10 -16.66
N SER A 119 21.72 6.87 -17.01
CA SER A 119 22.26 5.52 -17.25
C SER A 119 22.22 4.57 -16.04
N GLY A 120 22.17 5.11 -14.81
CA GLY A 120 22.08 4.35 -13.57
C GLY A 120 20.66 4.13 -13.05
N ALA A 121 19.64 4.72 -13.68
CA ALA A 121 18.28 4.67 -13.17
C ALA A 121 17.27 4.20 -14.22
N ARG A 122 16.31 3.39 -13.79
CA ARG A 122 15.14 3.00 -14.58
C ARG A 122 13.90 3.35 -13.81
N PHE A 123 12.92 3.89 -14.51
CA PHE A 123 11.62 4.17 -13.94
C PHE A 123 10.68 3.00 -14.22
N PHE A 124 9.86 2.61 -13.26
CA PHE A 124 8.94 1.50 -13.46
C PHE A 124 7.54 1.76 -12.94
N SER A 125 6.55 1.14 -13.58
CA SER A 125 5.21 0.98 -13.05
C SER A 125 4.78 -0.47 -13.20
N ARG A 126 4.14 -1.02 -12.16
CA ARG A 126 3.65 -2.40 -12.13
C ARG A 126 2.22 -2.40 -11.65
N GLY A 127 1.44 -3.34 -12.16
CA GLY A 127 0.04 -3.33 -11.86
C GLY A 127 -0.78 -4.39 -12.57
N VAL A 128 -2.08 -4.14 -12.61
CA VAL A 128 -3.02 -4.90 -13.41
C VAL A 128 -3.53 -4.06 -14.56
N PHE A 129 -4.00 -4.71 -15.62
CA PHE A 129 -4.63 -4.01 -16.73
C PHE A 129 -6.01 -4.57 -17.01
N GLN A 130 -6.85 -3.72 -17.59
CA GLN A 130 -8.18 -4.07 -18.05
C GLN A 130 -8.40 -3.54 -19.46
N VAL A 131 -9.29 -4.19 -20.20
CA VAL A 131 -9.61 -3.83 -21.58
C VAL A 131 -11.11 -3.65 -21.70
N ALA A 132 -11.52 -2.54 -22.33
CA ALA A 132 -12.89 -2.29 -22.74
C ALA A 132 -12.87 -1.76 -24.18
N GLY A 133 -13.20 -2.62 -25.15
CA GLY A 133 -13.07 -2.29 -26.57
C GLY A 133 -11.63 -1.96 -26.97
N ASP A 134 -11.44 -0.73 -27.45
CA ASP A 134 -10.16 -0.12 -27.84
C ASP A 134 -9.49 0.68 -26.70
N VAL A 135 -10.01 0.57 -25.47
CA VAL A 135 -9.45 1.24 -24.29
C VAL A 135 -8.73 0.23 -23.40
N LEU A 136 -7.44 0.48 -23.17
CA LEU A 136 -6.59 -0.20 -22.22
C LEU A 136 -6.46 0.68 -20.97
N VAL A 137 -6.78 0.13 -19.81
CA VAL A 137 -6.59 0.80 -18.52
C VAL A 137 -5.45 0.12 -17.78
N LEU A 138 -4.38 0.87 -17.52
CA LEU A 138 -3.27 0.43 -16.66
C LEU A 138 -3.52 0.92 -15.24
N GLU A 139 -3.54 0.00 -14.28
CA GLU A 139 -3.78 0.29 -12.86
C GLU A 139 -2.54 -0.04 -12.04
N THR A 140 -1.87 0.99 -11.51
CA THR A 140 -0.68 0.81 -10.69
C THR A 140 -1.03 0.11 -9.38
N ARG A 141 -0.17 -0.83 -8.95
CA ARG A 141 -0.29 -1.52 -7.67
C ARG A 141 1.02 -1.52 -6.91
N ASP A 142 1.00 -0.96 -5.70
CA ASP A 142 2.18 -0.86 -4.84
C ASP A 142 2.59 -2.20 -4.22
N ASP A 143 1.68 -3.17 -4.18
CA ASP A 143 1.92 -4.49 -3.59
C ASP A 143 2.61 -5.49 -4.52
N MET A 144 2.94 -5.09 -5.75
CA MET A 144 3.58 -5.95 -6.75
C MET A 144 5.12 -5.94 -6.69
N GLY A 145 5.70 -5.24 -5.71
CA GLY A 145 7.14 -5.20 -5.47
C GLY A 145 7.94 -4.53 -6.59
N TYR A 146 9.27 -4.59 -6.46
CA TYR A 146 10.21 -3.88 -7.34
C TYR A 146 10.75 -4.78 -8.45
N PRO A 147 11.06 -4.23 -9.63
CA PRO A 147 11.89 -4.91 -10.61
C PRO A 147 13.27 -5.18 -10.03
N PHE A 148 13.80 -6.34 -10.38
CA PHE A 148 15.11 -6.76 -9.94
C PHE A 148 15.78 -7.55 -11.05
N ASP A 149 16.95 -7.07 -11.48
CA ASP A 149 17.82 -7.73 -12.43
C ASP A 149 19.10 -8.12 -11.69
N LYS A 150 19.31 -9.43 -11.50
CA LYS A 150 20.44 -9.98 -10.75
C LYS A 150 21.79 -9.59 -11.35
N ASP A 151 21.80 -9.42 -12.67
CA ASP A 151 23.00 -9.16 -13.45
C ASP A 151 23.28 -7.66 -13.57
N LYS A 152 22.32 -6.80 -13.18
CA LYS A 152 22.42 -5.34 -13.27
C LYS A 152 22.11 -4.67 -11.93
N ARG A 153 22.85 -5.07 -10.90
CA ARG A 153 22.69 -4.54 -9.53
C ARG A 153 23.02 -3.04 -9.39
N TRP A 154 23.72 -2.47 -10.36
CA TRP A 154 24.06 -1.05 -10.40
C TRP A 154 22.92 -0.17 -10.94
N ILE A 155 21.80 -0.77 -11.36
CA ILE A 155 20.64 -0.04 -11.87
C ILE A 155 19.63 0.15 -10.74
N ASP A 156 19.34 1.41 -10.43
CA ASP A 156 18.31 1.78 -9.49
C ASP A 156 16.94 1.79 -10.17
N TYR A 157 15.98 1.06 -9.59
CA TYR A 157 14.60 1.05 -10.07
C TYR A 157 13.74 2.02 -9.24
N LEU A 158 13.33 3.12 -9.86
CA LEU A 158 12.53 4.18 -9.27
C LEU A 158 11.06 4.03 -9.68
N PRO A 159 10.10 4.04 -8.75
CA PRO A 159 8.68 3.95 -9.12
C PRO A 159 8.24 5.21 -9.87
N VAL A 160 7.43 5.03 -10.91
CA VAL A 160 6.71 6.13 -11.57
C VAL A 160 5.52 6.51 -10.70
N SER A 161 5.42 7.79 -10.36
CA SER A 161 4.20 8.33 -9.76
C SER A 161 3.11 8.35 -10.83
N MET A 162 2.28 7.31 -10.86
CA MET A 162 1.25 7.11 -11.88
C MET A 162 -0.08 6.73 -11.25
N LYS A 163 -1.12 7.53 -11.54
CA LYS A 163 -2.52 7.15 -11.33
C LYS A 163 -2.98 6.24 -12.47
N ASN A 164 -4.12 5.55 -12.31
CA ASN A 164 -4.69 4.73 -13.39
C ASN A 164 -4.66 5.49 -14.72
N LEU A 165 -4.12 4.87 -15.77
CA LEU A 165 -3.88 5.51 -17.05
C LEU A 165 -4.76 4.86 -18.11
N ASN A 166 -5.61 5.65 -18.76
CA ASN A 166 -6.46 5.18 -19.86
C ASN A 166 -5.78 5.47 -21.19
N ILE A 167 -5.70 4.46 -22.04
CA ILE A 167 -4.95 4.49 -23.29
C ILE A 167 -5.86 3.95 -24.39
N ARG A 168 -5.97 4.66 -25.51
CA ARG A 168 -6.52 4.04 -26.71
C ARG A 168 -5.44 3.19 -27.35
N TYR A 169 -5.75 1.94 -27.64
CA TYR A 169 -4.78 1.01 -28.19
C TYR A 169 -5.32 0.30 -29.43
N ASP A 170 -4.41 0.03 -30.36
CA ASP A 170 -4.65 -0.84 -31.52
C ASP A 170 -3.53 -1.88 -31.61
N VAL A 171 -3.87 -3.13 -31.92
CA VAL A 171 -2.91 -4.24 -31.99
C VAL A 171 -3.04 -4.94 -33.32
N ALA A 172 -1.95 -4.92 -34.09
CA ALA A 172 -1.83 -5.62 -35.36
C ALA A 172 -0.55 -6.47 -35.38
N LYS A 173 -0.72 -7.79 -35.28
CA LYS A 173 0.36 -8.79 -35.35
C LYS A 173 1.46 -8.57 -34.28
N ARG A 174 2.56 -7.94 -34.67
CA ARG A 174 3.74 -7.65 -33.82
C ARG A 174 3.86 -6.17 -33.45
N LYS A 175 2.84 -5.37 -33.76
CA LYS A 175 2.80 -3.94 -33.47
C LYS A 175 1.61 -3.61 -32.60
N MET A 176 1.82 -2.76 -31.61
CA MET A 176 0.77 -2.17 -30.81
C MET A 176 0.96 -0.66 -30.80
N VAL A 177 -0.10 0.08 -31.07
CA VAL A 177 -0.07 1.54 -31.12
C VAL A 177 -0.83 2.05 -29.91
N TRP A 178 -0.20 2.91 -29.13
CA TRP A 178 -0.81 3.60 -28.00
C TRP A 178 -1.03 5.06 -28.34
N THR A 179 -2.25 5.52 -28.11
CA THR A 179 -2.63 6.92 -28.18
C THR A 179 -3.16 7.33 -26.81
N ILE A 180 -2.37 8.14 -26.11
CA ILE A 180 -2.75 8.66 -24.78
C ILE A 180 -3.41 10.02 -25.00
N PRO A 181 -4.68 10.20 -24.61
CA PRO A 181 -5.36 11.48 -24.76
C PRO A 181 -4.81 12.51 -23.78
N GLN A 182 -4.93 13.79 -24.13
CA GLN A 182 -4.40 14.89 -23.31
C GLN A 182 -4.94 14.93 -21.89
N SER A 183 -6.20 14.50 -21.69
CA SER A 183 -6.83 14.40 -20.37
C SER A 183 -6.14 13.40 -19.43
N GLU A 184 -5.25 12.56 -19.94
CA GLU A 184 -4.55 11.51 -19.19
C GLU A 184 -3.08 11.83 -18.92
N PHE A 185 -2.54 12.96 -19.41
CA PHE A 185 -1.10 13.26 -19.24
C PHE A 185 -0.68 13.54 -17.81
N ASP A 186 -1.51 14.25 -17.05
CA ASP A 186 -1.24 14.56 -15.64
C ASP A 186 -1.55 13.35 -14.72
N ARG A 187 -1.80 12.16 -15.31
CA ARG A 187 -1.83 10.90 -14.58
C ARG A 187 -0.44 10.31 -14.38
N VAL A 188 0.55 10.78 -15.13
CA VAL A 188 1.95 10.35 -15.04
C VAL A 188 2.80 11.55 -14.68
N ASP A 189 3.41 11.50 -13.50
CA ASP A 189 4.24 12.58 -12.98
C ASP A 189 5.73 12.26 -13.07
N GLY A 190 6.56 13.29 -12.87
CA GLY A 190 8.01 13.16 -12.79
C GLY A 190 8.69 13.03 -14.17
N PRO A 191 9.93 12.52 -14.21
CA PRO A 191 10.74 12.49 -15.44
C PRO A 191 10.08 11.77 -16.62
N VAL A 192 9.31 10.71 -16.35
CA VAL A 192 8.63 9.89 -17.37
C VAL A 192 7.46 10.64 -18.03
N SER A 193 6.90 11.66 -17.39
CA SER A 193 5.79 12.46 -17.94
C SER A 193 6.07 13.03 -19.34
N LYS A 194 7.34 13.31 -19.66
CA LYS A 194 7.77 13.78 -20.99
C LYS A 194 7.49 12.77 -22.11
N VAL A 195 7.60 11.47 -21.81
CA VAL A 195 7.32 10.40 -22.77
C VAL A 195 5.82 10.33 -23.08
N VAL A 196 4.98 10.54 -22.06
CA VAL A 196 3.52 10.56 -22.22
C VAL A 196 3.07 11.84 -22.91
N ARG A 197 3.61 12.99 -22.53
CA ARG A 197 3.23 14.29 -23.12
C ARG A 197 3.69 14.45 -24.57
N SER A 198 4.79 13.80 -24.97
CA SER A 198 5.18 13.80 -26.39
C SER A 198 4.25 12.96 -27.26
N SER A 199 3.41 12.10 -26.65
CA SER A 199 2.46 11.29 -27.42
C SER A 199 1.28 12.06 -28.01
N VAL A 200 1.12 13.35 -27.68
CA VAL A 200 0.13 14.25 -28.31
C VAL A 200 0.27 14.24 -29.82
N GLU A 201 1.51 14.38 -30.27
CA GLU A 201 1.84 14.63 -31.67
C GLU A 201 2.11 13.32 -32.41
N LYS A 202 2.53 12.29 -31.67
CA LYS A 202 2.99 11.01 -32.24
C LYS A 202 2.56 9.85 -31.34
N PRO A 203 1.79 8.88 -31.85
CA PRO A 203 1.44 7.72 -31.04
C PRO A 203 2.69 6.92 -30.66
N ILE A 204 2.64 6.25 -29.51
CA ILE A 204 3.72 5.38 -29.05
C ILE A 204 3.57 4.02 -29.74
N ILE A 205 4.56 3.66 -30.56
CA ILE A 205 4.52 2.44 -31.38
C ILE A 205 5.37 1.35 -30.73
N TRP A 206 4.72 0.37 -30.13
CA TRP A 206 5.33 -0.78 -29.52
C TRP A 206 5.57 -1.89 -30.54
N THR A 207 6.72 -2.55 -30.43
CA THR A 207 7.07 -3.74 -31.23
C THR A 207 7.23 -4.94 -30.31
N ARG A 208 6.61 -6.07 -30.65
CA ARG A 208 6.73 -7.31 -29.90
C ARG A 208 8.13 -7.91 -30.10
N GLN A 209 8.82 -8.25 -29.02
CA GLN A 209 10.09 -8.99 -29.08
C GLN A 209 9.87 -10.43 -29.53
#